data_AF-A0A524D8V5-F1
#
_entry.id   AF-A0A524D8V5-F1
#
_cell.length_a   1.000
_cell.length_b   1.000
_cell.length_c   1.000
_cell.angle_alpha   90.00
_cell.angle_beta   90.00
_cell.angle_gamma   90.00
#
_symmetry.space_group_name_H-M   'P 1'
#
loop_
_entity.id
_entity.type
_entity.pdbx_description
1 polymer ?
#
loop_
_entity_poly.entity_id
_entity_poly.type
_entity_poly.pdbx_seq_one_letter_code
_entity_poly.pdbx_strand_id
1 'polypeptide(L)'
;MDIPNVIEKEFLMENIEKIDWKGSGTQDNPIIVEDETLPYNVIFKTEDLYIHLKDIDIGMLVLDNCQNIIIEDSIISFVKLKSCKNVVIKNNLIRVVKLSFSKKNTIEKNRIYSFFNIRLFTTIILIISLASGLLAIFSYIIELYLFQDLMAALLITGLIILIIELLGKKSKRFLPKKFKKNEFLKFKEDLNHDLDENFGD
;
A
#
# COMPACT_ATOMS: atom_id res chain seq x y z
N MET A 1 22.55 -5.68 19.47
CA MET A 1 23.12 -5.83 18.10
C MET A 1 22.19 -5.09 17.18
N ASP A 2 22.71 -4.22 16.32
CA ASP A 2 21.84 -3.44 15.42
C ASP A 2 21.34 -4.34 14.29
N ILE A 3 20.03 -4.37 14.09
CA ILE A 3 19.40 -5.14 13.01
C ILE A 3 19.49 -4.32 11.72
N PRO A 4 20.01 -4.89 10.62
CA PRO A 4 20.11 -4.17 9.37
C PRO A 4 18.73 -3.91 8.77
N ASN A 5 18.62 -2.83 7.99
CA ASN A 5 17.42 -2.53 7.19
C ASN A 5 17.12 -3.59 6.12
N VAL A 6 18.11 -4.43 5.76
CA VAL A 6 17.94 -5.54 4.82
C VAL A 6 18.29 -6.82 5.54
N ILE A 7 17.30 -7.68 5.72
CA ILE A 7 17.41 -8.96 6.39
C ILE A 7 17.39 -10.04 5.32
N GLU A 8 18.56 -10.62 5.09
CA GLU A 8 18.76 -11.75 4.18
C GLU A 8 18.69 -13.08 4.95
N LYS A 9 18.52 -14.18 4.23
CA LYS A 9 18.38 -15.52 4.82
C LYS A 9 19.57 -15.89 5.69
N GLU A 10 20.78 -15.60 5.22
CA GLU A 10 22.04 -15.89 5.90
C GLU A 10 22.13 -15.15 7.23
N PHE A 11 21.74 -13.86 7.24
CA PHE A 11 21.74 -13.05 8.46
C PHE A 11 20.85 -13.67 9.55
N LEU A 12 19.65 -14.11 9.18
CA LEU A 12 18.73 -14.77 10.11
C LEU A 12 19.35 -16.04 10.69
N MET A 13 19.84 -16.94 9.84
CA MET A 13 20.36 -18.23 10.27
C MET A 13 21.59 -18.10 11.20
N GLU A 14 22.40 -17.06 11.02
CA GLU A 14 23.60 -16.83 11.84
C GLU A 14 23.35 -16.05 13.13
N ASN A 15 22.25 -15.28 13.21
CA ASN A 15 22.07 -14.28 14.28
C ASN A 15 20.74 -14.40 15.03
N ILE A 16 19.84 -15.32 14.67
CA ILE A 16 18.56 -15.57 15.38
C ILE A 16 18.75 -15.67 16.90
N GLU A 17 19.72 -16.46 17.36
CA GLU A 17 19.98 -16.63 18.80
C GLU A 17 20.52 -15.34 19.47
N LYS A 18 21.14 -14.45 18.70
CA LYS A 18 21.72 -13.18 19.20
C LYS A 18 20.72 -12.03 19.24
N ILE A 19 19.67 -12.10 18.41
CA ILE A 19 18.61 -11.08 18.28
C ILE A 19 17.33 -11.46 19.06
N ASP A 20 17.39 -12.51 19.87
CA ASP A 20 16.29 -13.02 20.71
C ASP A 20 15.01 -13.37 19.92
N TRP A 21 15.16 -13.68 18.63
CA TRP A 21 14.06 -14.19 17.82
C TRP A 21 13.90 -15.68 18.03
N LYS A 22 12.65 -16.16 18.06
CA LYS A 22 12.36 -17.57 18.36
C LYS A 22 12.06 -18.32 17.08
N GLY A 23 12.43 -19.60 17.04
CA GLY A 23 12.07 -20.52 15.96
C GLY A 23 13.19 -20.82 14.97
N SER A 24 12.96 -21.80 14.09
CA SER A 24 13.96 -22.34 13.17
C SER A 24 13.66 -22.07 11.69
N GLY A 25 12.56 -21.37 11.40
CA GLY A 25 12.16 -21.01 10.04
C GLY A 25 11.51 -22.14 9.26
N THR A 26 11.00 -23.17 9.96
CA THR A 26 10.28 -24.31 9.39
C THR A 26 8.78 -24.13 9.55
N GLN A 27 7.98 -24.94 8.84
CA GLN A 27 6.52 -24.85 8.89
C GLN A 27 5.95 -25.06 10.31
N ASP A 28 6.54 -25.99 11.06
CA ASP A 28 6.12 -26.33 12.43
C ASP A 28 6.73 -25.41 13.48
N ASN A 29 7.79 -24.67 13.12
CA ASN A 29 8.53 -23.79 14.02
C ASN A 29 9.02 -22.54 13.26
N PRO A 30 8.09 -21.62 12.90
CA PRO A 30 8.42 -20.40 12.16
C PRO A 30 9.30 -19.47 12.98
N ILE A 31 10.08 -18.61 12.31
CA ILE A 31 10.80 -17.52 12.98
C ILE A 31 9.79 -16.48 13.42
N ILE A 32 9.63 -16.29 14.72
CA ILE A 32 8.76 -15.30 15.34
C ILE A 32 9.60 -14.04 15.56
N VAL A 33 9.16 -12.95 14.92
CA VAL A 33 9.74 -11.62 15.05
C VAL A 33 8.70 -10.75 15.75
N GLU A 34 9.00 -10.42 17.01
CA GLU A 34 8.20 -9.57 17.89
C GLU A 34 9.03 -8.31 18.26
N ASP A 35 8.34 -7.17 18.44
CA ASP A 35 8.82 -5.97 19.13
C ASP A 35 9.95 -5.12 18.48
N GLU A 36 10.24 -3.95 19.10
CA GLU A 36 11.05 -2.76 18.73
C GLU A 36 12.46 -2.97 18.12
N THR A 37 12.92 -4.20 17.97
CA THR A 37 14.25 -4.50 17.41
C THR A 37 14.33 -4.26 15.90
N LEU A 38 13.19 -4.26 15.21
CA LEU A 38 13.15 -4.00 13.79
C LEU A 38 13.35 -2.52 13.47
N PRO A 39 14.18 -2.19 12.47
CA PRO A 39 14.28 -0.82 12.01
C PRO A 39 12.94 -0.36 11.40
N TYR A 40 12.66 0.95 11.52
CA TYR A 40 11.45 1.58 10.99
C TYR A 40 11.18 1.28 9.50
N ASN A 41 12.25 1.04 8.73
CA ASN A 41 12.19 0.62 7.34
C ASN A 41 12.97 -0.68 7.16
N VAL A 42 12.28 -1.77 6.82
CA VAL A 42 12.90 -3.08 6.70
C VAL A 42 12.52 -3.80 5.40
N ILE A 43 13.51 -4.51 4.85
CA ILE A 43 13.40 -5.34 3.66
C ILE A 43 13.77 -6.77 4.04
N PHE A 44 12.83 -7.70 3.92
CA PHE A 44 13.10 -9.13 4.06
C PHE A 44 13.37 -9.77 2.69
N LYS A 45 14.41 -10.59 2.64
CA LYS A 45 14.79 -11.45 1.52
C LYS A 45 15.12 -12.85 2.02
N THR A 46 14.10 -13.58 2.44
CA THR A 46 14.27 -14.82 3.22
C THR A 46 13.90 -16.08 2.47
N GLU A 47 13.53 -15.92 1.19
CA GLU A 47 13.25 -17.00 0.25
C GLU A 47 12.13 -17.94 0.71
N ASP A 48 12.49 -19.07 1.32
CA ASP A 48 11.61 -20.18 1.68
C ASP A 48 11.35 -20.30 3.19
N LEU A 49 12.00 -19.46 4.01
CA LEU A 49 11.82 -19.47 5.46
C LEU A 49 10.40 -19.11 5.89
N TYR A 50 9.87 -19.87 6.85
CA TYR A 50 8.61 -19.56 7.50
C TYR A 50 8.83 -18.49 8.56
N ILE A 51 8.19 -17.33 8.38
CA ILE A 51 8.38 -16.17 9.26
C ILE A 51 7.02 -15.66 9.72
N HIS A 52 6.94 -15.31 10.99
CA HIS A 52 5.78 -14.74 11.63
C HIS A 52 6.18 -13.41 12.25
N LEU A 53 5.77 -12.32 11.59
CA LEU A 53 5.90 -10.95 12.09
C LEU A 53 4.65 -10.63 12.92
N LYS A 54 4.83 -10.31 14.19
CA LYS A 54 3.73 -10.07 15.12
C LYS A 54 4.01 -8.89 16.04
N ASP A 55 2.99 -8.11 16.38
CA ASP A 55 3.06 -7.03 17.36
C ASP A 55 4.16 -6.01 17.01
N ILE A 56 4.34 -5.68 15.71
CA ILE A 56 5.34 -4.71 15.23
C ILE A 56 4.71 -3.36 14.88
N ASP A 57 5.45 -2.27 15.11
CA ASP A 57 5.13 -0.92 14.63
C ASP A 57 6.26 -0.38 13.75
N ILE A 58 6.03 -0.35 12.43
CA ILE A 58 7.04 0.08 11.46
C ILE A 58 6.47 0.93 10.33
N GLY A 59 7.31 1.82 9.79
CA GLY A 59 6.98 2.66 8.66
C GLY A 59 6.84 1.86 7.36
N MET A 60 7.87 1.09 7.01
CA MET A 60 7.94 0.42 5.73
C MET A 60 8.39 -1.04 5.87
N LEU A 61 7.56 -1.95 5.37
CA LEU A 61 7.86 -3.37 5.24
C LEU A 61 7.89 -3.76 3.76
N VAL A 62 9.05 -4.21 3.29
CA VAL A 62 9.19 -4.79 1.94
C VAL A 62 9.54 -6.27 2.07
N LEU A 63 8.70 -7.14 1.53
CA LEU A 63 9.02 -8.55 1.33
C LEU A 63 9.43 -8.73 -0.13
N ASP A 64 10.69 -9.10 -0.39
CA ASP A 64 11.21 -9.36 -1.74
C ASP A 64 11.63 -10.82 -1.85
N ASN A 65 11.06 -11.53 -2.82
CA ASN A 65 11.29 -12.96 -3.06
C ASN A 65 11.01 -13.88 -1.84
N CYS A 66 10.15 -13.47 -0.91
CA CYS A 66 9.83 -14.26 0.28
C CYS A 66 8.62 -15.19 0.10
N GLN A 67 8.58 -16.27 0.88
CA GLN A 67 7.46 -17.21 0.92
C GLN A 67 7.07 -17.53 2.36
N ASN A 68 5.82 -17.96 2.57
CA ASN A 68 5.34 -18.47 3.86
C ASN A 68 5.47 -17.49 5.03
N ILE A 69 5.19 -16.21 4.78
CA ILE A 69 5.23 -15.16 5.81
C ILE A 69 3.82 -14.90 6.35
N ILE A 70 3.70 -14.80 7.67
CA ILE A 70 2.52 -14.33 8.37
C ILE A 70 2.84 -12.95 8.97
N ILE A 71 1.95 -11.98 8.77
CA ILE A 71 2.01 -10.65 9.36
C ILE A 71 0.71 -10.45 10.13
N GLU A 72 0.79 -10.32 11.45
CA GLU A 72 -0.39 -10.17 12.29
C GLU A 72 -0.25 -9.16 13.41
N ASP A 73 -1.40 -8.63 13.85
CA ASP A 73 -1.55 -7.76 15.03
C ASP A 73 -0.56 -6.55 15.04
N SER A 74 -0.22 -6.05 13.85
CA SER A 74 0.83 -5.03 13.67
C SER A 74 0.28 -3.68 13.15
N ILE A 75 1.03 -2.61 13.36
CA ILE A 75 0.79 -1.27 12.80
C ILE A 75 1.84 -1.01 11.73
N ILE A 76 1.42 -0.86 10.46
CA ILE A 76 2.35 -0.72 9.34
C ILE A 76 1.91 0.37 8.38
N SER A 77 2.76 1.38 8.16
CA SER A 77 2.42 2.45 7.21
C SER A 77 2.45 1.95 5.76
N PHE A 78 3.45 1.16 5.36
CA PHE A 78 3.55 0.71 3.98
C PHE A 78 4.03 -0.73 3.89
N VAL A 79 3.20 -1.61 3.33
CA VAL A 79 3.54 -3.00 3.04
C VAL A 79 3.70 -3.19 1.53
N LYS A 80 4.85 -3.70 1.08
CA LYS A 80 5.11 -4.05 -0.31
C LYS A 80 5.53 -5.51 -0.43
N LEU A 81 4.76 -6.28 -1.19
CA LEU A 81 5.10 -7.66 -1.55
C LEU A 81 5.62 -7.70 -2.99
N LYS A 82 6.85 -8.16 -3.20
CA LYS A 82 7.49 -8.31 -4.51
C LYS A 82 7.88 -9.78 -4.71
N SER A 83 7.27 -10.41 -5.71
CA SER A 83 7.49 -11.82 -6.06
C SER A 83 7.21 -12.82 -4.93
N CYS A 84 6.40 -12.45 -3.94
CA CYS A 84 6.13 -13.31 -2.78
C CYS A 84 5.07 -14.40 -3.03
N LYS A 85 5.10 -15.47 -2.24
CA LYS A 85 4.08 -16.54 -2.25
C LYS A 85 3.61 -16.91 -0.85
N ASN A 86 2.34 -17.32 -0.72
CA ASN A 86 1.77 -17.80 0.55
C ASN A 86 1.92 -16.81 1.72
N VAL A 87 1.85 -15.50 1.45
CA VAL A 87 1.90 -14.48 2.50
C VAL A 87 0.49 -14.25 3.07
N VAL A 88 0.37 -14.28 4.39
CA VAL A 88 -0.86 -14.00 5.13
C VAL A 88 -0.71 -12.70 5.88
N ILE A 89 -1.59 -11.73 5.62
CA ILE A 89 -1.62 -10.44 6.31
C ILE A 89 -2.97 -10.32 7.02
N LYS A 90 -3.00 -10.39 8.34
CA LYS A 90 -4.27 -10.41 9.10
C LYS A 90 -4.26 -9.57 10.36
N ASN A 91 -5.41 -9.01 10.74
CA ASN A 91 -5.57 -8.23 11.98
C ASN A 91 -4.64 -7.01 12.13
N ASN A 92 -4.08 -6.47 11.05
CA ASN A 92 -3.17 -5.32 11.13
C ASN A 92 -3.89 -3.99 10.93
N LEU A 93 -3.29 -2.90 11.41
CA LEU A 93 -3.60 -1.53 11.02
C LEU A 93 -2.63 -1.12 9.90
N ILE A 94 -3.08 -1.07 8.65
CA ILE A 94 -2.21 -0.81 7.49
C ILE A 94 -2.62 0.46 6.76
N ARG A 95 -1.66 1.36 6.53
CA ARG A 95 -1.95 2.57 5.76
C ARG A 95 -1.97 2.30 4.25
N VAL A 96 -1.00 1.56 3.70
CA VAL A 96 -0.95 1.23 2.26
C VAL A 96 -0.40 -0.18 2.04
N VAL A 97 -1.01 -0.93 1.10
CA VAL A 97 -0.50 -2.23 0.63
C VAL A 97 -0.26 -2.20 -0.88
N LYS A 98 0.93 -2.62 -1.33
CA LYS A 98 1.29 -2.79 -2.74
C LYS A 98 1.71 -4.23 -3.02
N LEU A 99 1.12 -4.82 -4.06
CA LEU A 99 1.41 -6.18 -4.50
C LEU A 99 2.05 -6.15 -5.89
N SER A 100 3.16 -6.85 -6.09
CA SER A 100 3.87 -6.94 -7.37
C SER A 100 4.31 -8.38 -7.61
N PHE A 101 3.82 -8.98 -8.70
CA PHE A 101 4.13 -10.36 -9.11
C PHE A 101 3.92 -11.45 -8.02
N SER A 102 3.08 -11.20 -7.02
CA SER A 102 2.87 -12.10 -5.89
C SER A 102 1.67 -13.04 -6.09
N LYS A 103 1.75 -14.28 -5.59
CA LYS A 103 0.73 -15.34 -5.80
C LYS A 103 0.30 -15.99 -4.48
N LYS A 104 -0.95 -16.46 -4.41
CA LYS A 104 -1.51 -17.16 -3.22
C LYS A 104 -1.47 -16.39 -1.89
N ASN A 105 -1.39 -15.06 -1.92
CA ASN A 105 -1.42 -14.25 -0.71
C ASN A 105 -2.86 -13.98 -0.23
N THR A 106 -3.04 -14.02 1.08
CA THR A 106 -4.30 -13.78 1.80
C THR A 106 -4.16 -12.52 2.62
N ILE A 107 -5.12 -11.60 2.51
CA ILE A 107 -5.16 -10.38 3.33
C ILE A 107 -6.58 -10.24 3.90
N GLU A 108 -6.76 -10.44 5.19
CA GLU A 108 -8.08 -10.47 5.83
C GLU A 108 -8.09 -9.81 7.21
N LYS A 109 -9.22 -9.23 7.63
CA LYS A 109 -9.40 -8.63 8.96
C LYS A 109 -8.45 -7.47 9.31
N ASN A 110 -7.84 -6.82 8.32
CA ASN A 110 -7.01 -5.64 8.54
C ASN A 110 -7.87 -4.36 8.50
N ARG A 111 -7.45 -3.33 9.24
CA ARG A 111 -7.95 -1.96 9.15
C ARG A 111 -7.06 -1.19 8.16
N ILE A 112 -7.59 -0.89 6.97
CA ILE A 112 -6.82 -0.24 5.91
C ILE A 112 -7.26 1.21 5.73
N TYR A 113 -6.34 2.16 5.90
CA TYR A 113 -6.63 3.57 5.63
C TYR A 113 -6.65 3.86 4.13
N SER A 114 -7.74 4.43 3.63
CA SER A 114 -7.85 4.85 2.22
C SER A 114 -7.60 6.36 2.09
N PHE A 115 -6.42 6.75 1.58
CA PHE A 115 -6.05 8.17 1.40
C PHE A 115 -6.73 8.88 0.23
N PHE A 116 -7.35 8.14 -0.68
CA PHE A 116 -7.85 8.72 -1.92
C PHE A 116 -9.35 8.47 -2.05
N ASN A 117 -10.13 9.55 -1.97
CA ASN A 117 -11.50 9.54 -2.44
C ASN A 117 -11.46 9.46 -3.97
N ILE A 118 -11.32 8.24 -4.49
CA ILE A 118 -11.28 7.93 -5.93
C ILE A 118 -12.47 8.53 -6.68
N ARG A 119 -13.62 8.71 -6.00
CA ARG A 119 -14.77 9.41 -6.59
C ARG A 119 -14.45 10.88 -6.82
N LEU A 120 -13.86 11.57 -5.84
CA LEU A 120 -13.40 12.96 -5.97
C LEU A 120 -12.40 13.12 -7.13
N PHE A 121 -11.39 12.24 -7.22
CA PHE A 121 -10.42 12.29 -8.32
C PHE A 121 -11.05 12.07 -9.69
N THR A 122 -11.93 11.06 -9.81
CA THR A 122 -12.65 10.79 -11.05
C THR A 122 -13.56 11.97 -11.43
N THR A 123 -14.21 12.60 -10.44
CA THR A 123 -15.04 13.79 -10.64
C THR A 123 -14.22 14.98 -11.12
N ILE A 124 -13.05 15.23 -10.55
CA ILE A 124 -12.13 16.31 -10.98
C ILE A 124 -11.69 16.09 -12.44
N ILE A 125 -11.26 14.87 -12.80
CA ILE A 125 -10.86 14.53 -14.17
C ILE A 125 -12.02 14.73 -15.15
N LEU A 126 -13.24 14.36 -14.76
CA LEU A 126 -14.43 14.50 -15.59
C LEU A 126 -14.83 15.96 -15.80
N ILE A 127 -14.72 16.80 -14.75
CA ILE A 127 -14.94 18.25 -14.84
C ILE A 127 -13.92 18.89 -15.77
N ILE A 128 -12.62 18.57 -15.62
CA ILE A 128 -11.56 19.09 -16.50
C ILE A 128 -11.82 18.68 -17.96
N SER A 129 -12.22 17.42 -18.18
CA SER A 129 -12.49 16.90 -19.52
C SER A 129 -13.69 17.61 -20.19
N LEU A 130 -14.76 17.88 -19.43
CA LEU A 130 -15.92 18.64 -19.90
C LEU A 130 -15.57 20.10 -20.21
N ALA A 131 -14.82 20.75 -19.31
CA ALA A 131 -14.37 22.13 -19.50
C ALA A 131 -13.49 22.27 -20.75
N SER A 132 -12.57 21.32 -20.96
CA SER A 132 -11.72 21.29 -22.16
C SER A 132 -12.51 21.09 -23.44
N GLY A 133 -13.52 20.21 -23.43
CA GLY A 133 -14.42 20.02 -24.58
C GLY A 133 -15.24 21.26 -24.92
N LEU A 134 -15.77 21.97 -23.92
CA LEU A 134 -16.51 23.21 -24.11
C LEU A 134 -15.62 24.32 -24.69
N LEU A 135 -14.41 24.48 -24.16
CA LEU A 135 -13.46 25.48 -24.65
C LEU A 135 -12.99 25.19 -26.08
N ALA A 136 -12.85 23.92 -26.47
CA ALA A 136 -12.58 23.54 -27.86
C ALA A 136 -13.70 24.00 -28.80
N ILE A 137 -14.97 23.80 -28.42
CA ILE A 137 -16.14 24.28 -29.19
C ILE A 137 -16.15 25.81 -29.27
N PHE A 138 -15.89 26.52 -28.17
CA PHE A 138 -15.79 27.99 -28.18
C PHE A 138 -14.65 28.49 -29.07
N SER A 139 -13.49 27.83 -29.07
CA SER A 139 -12.38 28.21 -29.94
C SER A 139 -12.69 28.03 -31.43
N TYR A 140 -13.55 27.05 -31.77
CA TYR A 140 -14.04 26.84 -33.13
C TYR A 140 -14.93 28.00 -33.61
N ILE A 141 -15.74 28.57 -32.72
CA ILE A 141 -16.59 29.73 -33.05
C ILE A 141 -15.76 31.00 -33.29
N ILE A 142 -14.59 31.11 -32.64
CA ILE A 142 -13.74 32.32 -32.66
C ILE A 142 -12.54 32.20 -33.64
N GLU A 143 -12.47 31.11 -34.43
CA GLU A 143 -11.37 30.82 -35.38
C GLU A 143 -9.95 30.85 -34.75
N LEU A 144 -9.84 30.51 -33.46
CA LEU A 144 -8.55 30.44 -32.76
C LEU A 144 -7.93 29.04 -32.89
N TYR A 145 -7.42 28.75 -34.10
CA TYR A 145 -6.86 27.44 -34.46
C TYR A 145 -5.72 26.96 -33.54
N LEU A 146 -4.86 27.85 -33.06
CA LEU A 146 -3.76 27.51 -32.12
C LEU A 146 -4.27 27.01 -30.76
N PHE A 147 -5.46 27.45 -30.35
CA PHE A 147 -6.09 27.00 -29.10
C PHE A 147 -6.72 25.62 -29.24
N GLN A 148 -7.14 25.24 -30.46
CA GLN A 148 -7.72 23.92 -30.72
C GLN A 148 -6.71 22.80 -30.51
N ASP A 149 -5.49 22.95 -31.04
CA ASP A 149 -4.46 21.93 -30.94
C ASP A 149 -4.02 21.70 -29.48
N LEU A 150 -3.90 22.78 -28.70
CA LEU A 150 -3.57 22.70 -27.28
C LEU A 150 -4.68 22.00 -26.47
N MET A 151 -5.95 22.31 -26.76
CA MET A 151 -7.07 21.72 -26.05
C MET A 151 -7.29 20.25 -26.44
N ALA A 152 -7.08 19.90 -27.71
CA ALA A 152 -7.06 18.52 -28.16
C ALA A 152 -5.95 17.72 -27.48
N ALA A 153 -4.74 18.29 -27.37
CA ALA A 153 -3.62 17.64 -26.68
C ALA A 153 -3.92 17.42 -25.18
N LEU A 154 -4.52 18.40 -24.50
CA LEU A 154 -4.94 18.27 -23.10
C LEU A 154 -6.01 17.20 -22.91
N LEU A 155 -6.99 17.14 -23.82
CA LEU A 155 -8.06 16.14 -23.79
C LEU A 155 -7.52 14.73 -24.03
N ILE A 156 -6.63 14.55 -25.01
CA ILE A 156 -5.94 13.28 -25.27
C ILE A 156 -5.10 12.88 -24.06
N THR A 157 -4.37 13.81 -23.45
CA THR A 157 -3.57 13.53 -22.25
C THR A 157 -4.44 13.12 -21.07
N GLY A 158 -5.56 13.82 -20.83
CA GLY A 158 -6.54 13.43 -19.83
C GLY A 158 -7.14 12.04 -20.08
N LEU A 159 -7.40 11.70 -21.35
CA LEU A 159 -7.93 10.41 -21.76
C LEU A 159 -6.89 9.29 -21.61
N ILE A 160 -5.61 9.57 -21.89
CA ILE A 160 -4.49 8.66 -21.61
C ILE A 160 -4.36 8.42 -20.10
N ILE A 161 -4.39 9.48 -19.28
CA ILE A 161 -4.36 9.35 -17.81
C ILE A 161 -5.55 8.54 -17.31
N LEU A 162 -6.76 8.78 -17.84
CA LEU A 162 -7.96 8.01 -17.53
C LEU A 162 -7.80 6.54 -17.93
N ILE A 163 -7.25 6.25 -19.11
CA ILE A 163 -6.98 4.88 -19.57
C ILE A 163 -5.92 4.22 -18.68
N ILE A 164 -4.83 4.91 -18.33
CA ILE A 164 -3.81 4.40 -17.39
C ILE A 164 -4.46 4.10 -16.04
N GLU A 165 -5.36 4.95 -15.55
CA GLU A 165 -6.08 4.71 -14.31
C GLU A 165 -7.09 3.58 -14.44
N LEU A 166 -7.78 3.43 -15.57
CA LEU A 166 -8.71 2.32 -15.87
C LEU A 166 -7.98 0.98 -16.05
N LEU A 167 -6.79 0.99 -16.65
CA LEU A 167 -5.89 -0.16 -16.73
C LEU A 167 -5.29 -0.46 -15.35
N GLY A 168 -4.96 0.56 -14.57
CA GLY A 168 -4.71 0.47 -13.15
C GLY A 168 -5.91 -0.07 -12.37
N LYS A 169 -7.16 0.18 -12.81
CA LYS A 169 -8.38 -0.44 -12.29
C LYS A 169 -8.59 -1.89 -12.77
N LYS A 170 -7.89 -2.40 -13.79
CA LYS A 170 -7.80 -3.85 -14.02
C LYS A 170 -6.93 -4.53 -12.95
N SER A 171 -5.95 -3.83 -12.38
CA SER A 171 -5.21 -4.30 -11.19
C SER A 171 -5.87 -3.91 -9.85
N LYS A 172 -6.73 -2.87 -9.85
CA LYS A 172 -7.58 -2.41 -8.73
C LYS A 172 -9.08 -2.65 -8.96
N ARG A 173 -9.48 -3.74 -9.63
CA ARG A 173 -10.87 -4.22 -9.50
C ARG A 173 -10.99 -4.57 -8.04
N PHE A 174 -11.86 -3.86 -7.32
CA PHE A 174 -12.33 -4.14 -5.96
C PHE A 174 -11.51 -5.24 -5.33
N LEU A 175 -10.50 -4.85 -4.53
CA LEU A 175 -9.72 -5.72 -3.65
C LEU A 175 -10.27 -7.16 -3.72
N PRO A 176 -9.67 -8.05 -4.55
CA PRO A 176 -10.26 -9.32 -5.01
C PRO A 176 -11.07 -10.00 -3.90
N LYS A 177 -12.17 -10.73 -4.14
CA LYS A 177 -13.07 -11.29 -3.09
C LYS A 177 -12.39 -11.70 -1.75
N LYS A 178 -11.17 -12.25 -1.80
CA LYS A 178 -10.24 -12.50 -0.68
C LYS A 178 -9.96 -11.33 0.29
N PHE A 179 -10.23 -10.08 -0.08
CA PHE A 179 -9.95 -8.88 0.70
C PHE A 179 -11.23 -8.21 1.26
N LYS A 180 -12.42 -8.76 0.98
CA LYS A 180 -13.69 -8.21 1.46
C LYS A 180 -13.84 -8.22 2.99
N LYS A 181 -13.02 -9.00 3.69
CA LYS A 181 -13.02 -9.12 5.15
C LYS A 181 -12.21 -8.02 5.85
N ASN A 182 -11.68 -7.02 5.12
CA ASN A 182 -10.92 -5.92 5.71
C ASN A 182 -11.85 -4.73 5.97
N GLU A 183 -11.62 -4.03 7.07
CA GLU A 183 -12.29 -2.79 7.42
C GLU A 183 -11.55 -1.62 6.75
N PHE A 184 -12.26 -0.76 6.02
CA PHE A 184 -11.67 0.44 5.43
C PHE A 184 -11.99 1.64 6.29
N LEU A 185 -10.96 2.17 6.94
CA LEU A 185 -11.09 3.42 7.69
C LEU A 185 -11.02 4.56 6.68
N LYS A 186 -12.08 5.38 6.64
CA LYS A 186 -12.00 6.70 6.02
C LYS A 186 -11.18 7.57 6.96
N PHE A 187 -10.19 8.27 6.44
CA PHE A 187 -9.64 9.42 7.15
C PHE A 187 -10.80 10.42 7.29
N LYS A 188 -11.36 10.52 8.49
CA LYS A 188 -12.12 11.72 8.87
C LYS A 188 -11.07 12.79 9.12
N GLU A 189 -11.21 13.92 8.46
CA GLU A 189 -10.44 15.15 8.73
C GLU A 189 -10.82 15.76 10.09
N ASP A 190 -11.05 14.94 11.11
CA ASP A 190 -11.40 15.40 12.46
C ASP A 190 -10.13 15.53 13.30
N LEU A 191 -9.05 16.13 12.75
CA LEU A 191 -7.81 16.41 13.49
C LEU A 191 -7.69 17.88 13.94
N ASN A 192 -8.79 18.64 13.90
CA ASN A 192 -8.84 20.03 14.33
C ASN A 192 -9.85 20.30 15.46
N HIS A 193 -10.49 19.27 16.06
CA HIS A 193 -11.51 19.51 17.09
C HIS A 193 -11.15 19.04 18.51
N ASP A 194 -10.07 18.26 18.70
CA ASP A 194 -9.68 17.73 20.01
C ASP A 194 -8.46 18.44 20.65
N LEU A 195 -7.92 19.48 20.00
CA LEU A 195 -6.81 20.28 20.56
C LEU A 195 -7.24 21.56 21.29
N ASP A 196 -8.53 21.93 21.22
CA ASP A 196 -9.04 23.15 21.87
C ASP A 196 -9.75 22.89 23.23
N GLU A 197 -9.95 21.63 23.64
CA GLU A 197 -10.63 21.32 24.93
C GLU A 197 -9.70 20.92 26.10
N ASN A 198 -8.37 20.90 25.93
CA ASN A 198 -7.43 20.49 27.00
C ASN A 198 -6.35 21.53 27.39
N PHE A 199 -6.54 22.81 27.05
CA PHE A 199 -5.69 23.92 27.55
C PHE A 199 -6.50 25.02 28.24
N GLY A 200 -7.49 24.62 29.03
CA GLY A 200 -8.23 25.50 29.93
C GLY A 200 -8.16 24.98 31.35
N ASP A 201 -6.99 25.05 31.97
CA ASP A 201 -6.77 25.15 33.41
C ASP A 201 -5.50 25.97 33.68
#